data_AF-A0A3Q3FG83-F1
#
_entry.id   AF-A0A3Q3FG83-F1
#
_cell.length_a   1.000
_cell.length_b   1.000
_cell.length_c   1.000
_cell.angle_alpha   90.00
_cell.angle_beta   90.00
_cell.angle_gamma   90.00
#
_symmetry.space_group_name_H-M   'P 1'
#
loop_
_entity.id
_entity.type
_entity.pdbx_description
1 polymer ?
#
loop_
_entity_poly.entity_id
_entity_poly.type
_entity_poly.pdbx_seq_one_letter_code
_entity_poly.pdbx_strand_id
1 'polypeptide(L)'
;MSQLSAEDEVELQSLLKQLLRSINDRISNAPSTECAEDILLHLEETDKNFHNYEFVKYLRQYMESSLGTVIEEETKSLTKGDGQPAIGSSHDTLIHAITRRTRDSAEYQQMTETLKNSMITAVESLINKFEEGQMRKEEMHREKQHSQSNSQYTDNCSDSDSSFNQVRDNNTHTLSKK
;
A
#
# COMPACT_ATOMS: atom_id res chain seq x y z
N MET A 1 -17.22 -17.66 -13.86
CA MET A 1 -17.36 -17.19 -12.46
C MET A 1 -16.28 -16.18 -12.21
N SER A 2 -16.64 -14.99 -11.73
CA SER A 2 -15.74 -13.87 -11.44
C SER A 2 -14.87 -14.16 -10.21
N GLN A 3 -13.92 -15.08 -10.34
CA GLN A 3 -12.90 -15.33 -9.34
C GLN A 3 -11.59 -14.70 -9.81
N LEU A 4 -10.88 -14.06 -8.89
CA LEU A 4 -9.53 -13.57 -9.14
C LEU A 4 -8.55 -14.73 -8.88
N SER A 5 -7.61 -14.93 -9.79
CA SER A 5 -6.52 -15.88 -9.63
C SER A 5 -5.48 -15.36 -8.63
N ALA A 6 -4.55 -16.23 -8.20
CA ALA A 6 -3.45 -15.81 -7.33
C ALA A 6 -2.57 -14.76 -8.02
N GLU A 7 -2.38 -14.88 -9.34
CA GLU A 7 -1.68 -13.91 -10.16
C GLU A 7 -2.40 -12.55 -10.16
N ASP A 8 -3.72 -12.56 -10.31
CA ASP A 8 -4.56 -11.35 -10.27
C ASP A 8 -4.47 -10.64 -8.91
N GLU A 9 -4.43 -11.38 -7.81
CA GLU A 9 -4.28 -10.81 -6.46
C GLU A 9 -2.93 -10.10 -6.27
N VAL A 10 -1.85 -10.67 -6.80
CA VAL A 10 -0.51 -10.07 -6.77
C VAL A 10 -0.46 -8.82 -7.64
N GLU A 11 -1.06 -8.87 -8.82
CA GLU A 11 -1.18 -7.71 -9.71
C GLU A 11 -2.00 -6.60 -9.06
N LEU A 12 -3.18 -6.92 -8.52
CA LEU A 12 -4.05 -5.99 -7.79
C LEU A 12 -3.29 -5.30 -6.65
N GLN A 13 -2.52 -6.05 -5.86
CA GLN A 13 -1.70 -5.51 -4.80
C GLN A 13 -0.63 -4.53 -5.33
N SER A 14 0.02 -4.87 -6.45
CA SER A 14 1.03 -4.02 -7.09
C SER A 14 0.41 -2.71 -7.60
N LEU A 15 -0.73 -2.81 -8.29
CA LEU A 15 -1.46 -1.67 -8.84
C LEU A 15 -1.99 -0.75 -7.73
N LEU A 16 -2.55 -1.32 -6.66
CA LEU A 16 -2.99 -0.55 -5.50
C LEU A 16 -1.82 0.20 -4.84
N LYS A 17 -0.67 -0.46 -4.68
CA LYS A 17 0.53 0.18 -4.15
C LYS A 17 1.03 1.33 -5.04
N GLN A 18 0.93 1.17 -6.37
CA GLN A 18 1.28 2.23 -7.32
C GLN A 18 0.32 3.41 -7.21
N LEU A 19 -0.99 3.17 -7.08
CA LEU A 19 -1.99 4.21 -6.84
C LEU A 19 -1.69 4.98 -5.56
N LEU A 20 -1.47 4.28 -4.44
CA LEU A 20 -1.17 4.93 -3.16
C LEU A 20 0.11 5.78 -3.23
N ARG A 21 1.10 5.36 -4.02
CA ARG A 21 2.32 6.15 -4.27
C ARG A 21 2.06 7.39 -5.12
N SER A 22 1.23 7.28 -6.17
CA SER A 22 0.96 8.40 -7.08
C SER A 22 0.16 9.50 -6.40
N ILE A 23 -0.71 9.15 -5.45
CA ILE A 23 -1.50 10.11 -4.66
C ILE A 23 -0.87 10.44 -3.31
N ASN A 24 0.32 9.89 -3.01
CA ASN A 24 0.96 10.02 -1.70
C ASN A 24 1.05 11.47 -1.23
N ASP A 25 1.47 12.38 -2.12
CA ASP A 25 1.61 13.80 -1.79
C ASP A 25 0.26 14.45 -1.42
N ARG A 26 -0.85 13.95 -1.96
CA ARG A 26 -2.19 14.46 -1.62
C ARG A 26 -2.60 14.00 -0.22
N ILE A 27 -2.44 12.70 0.05
CA ILE A 27 -2.85 12.10 1.32
C ILE A 27 -1.91 12.50 2.48
N SER A 28 -0.61 12.67 2.23
CA SER A 28 0.36 13.05 3.27
C SER A 28 0.27 14.51 3.68
N ASN A 29 -0.28 15.35 2.81
CA ASN A 29 -0.52 16.77 3.08
C ASN A 29 -1.92 17.01 3.67
N ALA A 30 -2.73 15.97 3.87
CA ALA A 30 -4.04 16.10 4.49
C ALA A 30 -3.89 16.55 5.97
N PRO A 31 -4.74 17.48 6.45
CA PRO A 31 -4.68 17.99 7.82
C PRO A 31 -5.09 16.96 8.89
N SER A 32 -5.79 15.89 8.50
CA SER A 32 -6.25 14.81 9.39
C SER A 32 -6.45 13.51 8.60
N THR A 33 -6.57 12.39 9.33
CA THR A 33 -6.91 11.09 8.74
C THR A 33 -8.27 11.12 8.03
N GLU A 34 -9.28 11.72 8.65
CA GLU A 34 -10.63 11.88 8.05
C GLU A 34 -10.56 12.64 6.72
N CYS A 35 -9.72 13.68 6.64
CA CYS A 35 -9.52 14.40 5.39
C CYS A 35 -8.79 13.56 4.33
N ALA A 36 -7.84 12.70 4.72
CA ALA A 36 -7.20 11.77 3.81
C ALA A 36 -8.20 10.72 3.27
N GLU A 37 -9.11 10.23 4.10
CA GLU A 37 -10.21 9.33 3.69
C GLU A 37 -11.16 10.00 2.70
N ASP A 38 -11.54 11.26 2.97
CA ASP A 38 -12.37 12.06 2.07
C ASP A 38 -11.71 12.28 0.71
N ILE A 39 -10.40 12.53 0.69
CA ILE A 39 -9.61 12.62 -0.55
C ILE A 39 -9.66 11.30 -1.32
N LEU A 40 -9.49 10.16 -0.65
CA LEU A 40 -9.54 8.84 -1.28
C LEU A 40 -10.93 8.52 -1.86
N LEU A 41 -11.99 8.88 -1.12
CA LEU A 41 -13.37 8.63 -1.52
C LEU A 41 -13.76 9.40 -2.78
N HIS A 42 -13.26 10.62 -2.93
CA HIS A 42 -13.60 11.52 -4.04
C HIS A 42 -12.50 11.59 -5.11
N LEU A 43 -11.62 10.57 -5.22
CA LEU A 43 -10.57 10.57 -6.24
C LEU A 43 -11.12 10.68 -7.66
N GLU A 44 -12.24 10.02 -7.97
CA GLU A 44 -12.86 10.09 -9.29
C GLU A 44 -13.28 11.52 -9.66
N GLU A 45 -13.75 12.28 -8.67
CA GLU A 45 -14.24 13.64 -8.86
C GLU A 45 -13.10 14.68 -8.84
N THR A 46 -12.06 14.44 -8.03
CA THR A 46 -11.02 15.43 -7.72
C THR A 46 -9.69 15.23 -8.46
N ASP A 47 -9.50 14.07 -9.08
CA ASP A 47 -8.30 13.77 -9.87
C ASP A 47 -8.61 13.62 -11.37
N LYS A 48 -8.15 14.58 -12.15
CA LYS A 48 -8.32 14.59 -13.62
C LYS A 48 -7.63 13.40 -14.30
N ASN A 49 -6.65 12.77 -13.64
CA ASN A 49 -5.93 11.61 -14.14
C ASN A 49 -6.49 10.30 -13.56
N PHE A 50 -7.60 10.31 -12.82
CA PHE A 50 -8.15 9.13 -12.16
C PHE A 50 -8.27 7.93 -13.13
N HIS A 51 -8.82 8.17 -14.33
CA HIS A 51 -8.99 7.11 -15.34
C HIS A 51 -7.68 6.62 -15.98
N ASN A 52 -6.56 7.33 -15.77
CA ASN A 52 -5.26 6.95 -16.32
C ASN A 52 -4.47 5.99 -15.41
N TYR A 53 -4.89 5.82 -14.15
CA TYR A 53 -4.25 4.85 -13.27
C TYR A 53 -4.49 3.42 -13.76
N GLU A 54 -3.41 2.63 -13.85
CA GLU A 54 -3.49 1.22 -14.24
C GLU A 54 -4.42 0.43 -13.32
N PHE A 55 -4.45 0.78 -12.03
CA PHE A 55 -5.43 0.26 -11.07
C PHE A 55 -6.88 0.50 -11.52
N VAL A 56 -7.22 1.71 -11.96
CA VAL A 56 -8.59 2.05 -12.39
C VAL A 56 -8.92 1.37 -13.73
N LYS A 57 -7.95 1.25 -14.63
CA LYS A 57 -8.12 0.49 -15.88
C LYS A 57 -8.37 -0.98 -15.61
N TYR A 58 -7.61 -1.58 -14.69
CA TYR A 58 -7.79 -2.96 -14.25
C TYR A 58 -9.20 -3.19 -13.69
N LEU A 59 -9.68 -2.33 -12.79
CA LEU A 59 -11.03 -2.43 -12.24
C LEU A 59 -12.11 -2.36 -13.33
N ARG A 60 -11.97 -1.42 -14.28
CA ARG A 60 -12.89 -1.29 -15.41
C ARG A 60 -12.90 -2.56 -16.27
N GLN A 61 -11.74 -3.09 -16.61
CA GLN A 61 -11.60 -4.31 -17.40
C GLN A 61 -12.18 -5.53 -16.68
N TYR A 62 -11.96 -5.64 -15.36
CA TYR A 62 -12.53 -6.71 -14.55
C TYR A 62 -14.06 -6.65 -14.53
N MET A 63 -14.64 -5.45 -14.37
CA MET A 63 -16.08 -5.24 -14.46
C MET A 63 -16.63 -5.60 -15.84
N GLU A 64 -15.97 -5.15 -16.91
CA GLU A 64 -16.37 -5.43 -18.29
C GLU A 64 -16.32 -6.93 -18.58
N SER A 65 -15.25 -7.61 -18.16
CA SER A 65 -15.08 -9.05 -18.35
C SER A 65 -16.09 -9.87 -17.55
N SER A 66 -16.49 -9.39 -16.37
CA SER A 66 -17.45 -10.07 -15.49
C SER A 66 -18.91 -9.87 -15.91
N LEU A 67 -19.25 -8.68 -16.42
CA LEU A 67 -20.65 -8.28 -16.68
C LEU A 67 -20.99 -8.15 -18.16
N GLY A 68 -20.00 -8.19 -19.06
CA GLY A 68 -20.22 -7.98 -20.50
C GLY A 68 -21.26 -8.94 -21.08
N THR A 69 -21.21 -10.23 -20.71
CA THR A 69 -22.18 -11.23 -21.17
C THR A 69 -23.58 -10.98 -20.57
N VAL A 70 -23.66 -10.63 -19.29
CA VAL A 70 -24.93 -10.30 -18.60
C VAL A 70 -25.60 -9.10 -19.25
N ILE A 71 -24.83 -8.06 -19.56
CA ILE A 71 -25.32 -6.86 -20.25
C ILE A 71 -25.81 -7.22 -21.66
N GLU A 72 -25.07 -8.06 -22.39
CA GLU A 72 -25.47 -8.50 -23.73
C GLU A 72 -26.76 -9.33 -23.69
N GLU A 73 -26.90 -10.23 -22.70
CA GLU A 73 -28.10 -11.04 -22.48
C GLU A 73 -29.32 -10.20 -22.13
N GLU A 74 -29.18 -9.24 -21.20
CA GLU A 74 -30.27 -8.32 -20.84
C GLU A 74 -30.66 -7.40 -22.00
N THR A 75 -29.69 -6.95 -22.79
CA THR A 75 -29.93 -6.18 -24.02
C THR A 75 -30.74 -7.01 -25.02
N LYS A 76 -30.39 -8.29 -25.22
CA LYS A 76 -31.14 -9.22 -26.08
C LYS A 76 -32.52 -9.54 -25.52
N SER A 77 -32.67 -9.65 -24.20
CA SER A 77 -33.94 -9.93 -23.52
C SER A 77 -34.96 -8.82 -23.76
N LEU A 78 -34.55 -7.56 -23.56
CA LEU A 78 -35.40 -6.38 -23.70
C LEU A 78 -35.71 -6.00 -25.16
N THR A 79 -34.90 -6.48 -26.11
CA THR A 79 -35.13 -6.26 -27.56
C THR A 79 -35.93 -7.39 -28.23
N LYS A 80 -36.01 -8.58 -27.62
CA LYS A 80 -36.79 -9.72 -28.13
C LYS A 80 -38.23 -9.77 -27.61
N GLY A 81 -38.50 -9.13 -26.47
CA GLY A 81 -39.82 -9.11 -25.83
C GLY A 81 -40.65 -7.88 -26.16
N ASP A 82 -41.04 -7.69 -27.43
CA ASP A 82 -42.34 -7.13 -27.82
C ASP A 82 -42.43 -7.02 -29.35
N GLY A 83 -43.45 -7.65 -29.93
CA GLY A 83 -43.77 -7.58 -31.36
C GLY A 83 -44.34 -6.23 -31.80
N GLN A 84 -43.95 -5.13 -31.18
CA GLN A 84 -44.31 -3.77 -31.60
C GLN A 84 -43.15 -2.82 -31.36
N PRO A 85 -42.77 -1.99 -32.35
CA PRO A 85 -41.87 -0.90 -32.10
C PRO A 85 -42.65 0.09 -31.23
N ALA A 86 -42.38 0.10 -29.93
CA ALA A 86 -42.75 1.22 -29.08
C ALA A 86 -41.92 2.42 -29.55
N ILE A 87 -42.43 3.08 -30.59
CA ILE A 87 -42.05 4.41 -31.04
C ILE A 87 -42.23 5.31 -29.80
N GLY A 88 -41.18 5.46 -28.99
CA GLY A 88 -41.23 6.29 -27.79
C GLY A 88 -40.35 5.87 -26.60
N SER A 89 -39.78 4.66 -26.54
CA SER A 89 -38.78 4.41 -25.49
C SER A 89 -37.49 5.13 -25.87
N SER A 90 -37.17 6.20 -25.13
CA SER A 90 -35.86 6.85 -25.26
C SER A 90 -34.79 5.78 -25.03
N HIS A 91 -33.70 5.85 -25.79
CA HIS A 91 -32.54 5.00 -25.59
C HIS A 91 -32.11 4.98 -24.11
N ASP A 92 -32.30 6.11 -23.42
CA ASP A 92 -32.07 6.27 -21.98
C ASP A 92 -32.93 5.33 -21.12
N THR A 93 -34.21 5.12 -21.47
CA THR A 93 -35.10 4.21 -20.74
C THR A 93 -34.62 2.76 -20.85
N LEU A 94 -34.15 2.37 -22.04
CA LEU A 94 -33.57 1.05 -22.27
C LEU A 94 -32.26 0.87 -21.48
N ILE A 95 -31.36 1.86 -21.54
CA ILE A 95 -30.10 1.86 -20.78
C ILE A 95 -30.39 1.71 -19.28
N HIS A 96 -31.34 2.51 -18.74
CA HIS A 96 -31.72 2.41 -17.34
C HIS A 96 -32.27 1.04 -16.95
N ALA A 97 -33.09 0.42 -17.80
CA ALA A 97 -33.62 -0.91 -17.57
C ALA A 97 -32.51 -1.99 -17.56
N ILE A 98 -31.58 -1.92 -18.51
CA ILE A 98 -30.41 -2.81 -18.58
C ILE A 98 -29.54 -2.62 -17.34
N THR A 99 -29.14 -1.39 -17.00
CA THR A 99 -28.30 -1.10 -15.83
C THR A 99 -28.93 -1.63 -14.55
N ARG A 100 -30.25 -1.46 -14.37
CA ARG A 100 -30.95 -1.99 -13.21
C ARG A 100 -30.90 -3.51 -13.15
N ARG A 101 -31.25 -4.18 -14.24
CA ARG A 101 -31.25 -5.66 -14.31
C ARG A 101 -29.87 -6.26 -14.11
N THR A 102 -28.84 -5.66 -14.70
CA THR A 102 -27.45 -6.06 -14.45
C THR A 102 -27.07 -5.89 -12.98
N ARG A 103 -27.44 -4.78 -12.33
CA ARG A 103 -27.15 -4.57 -10.90
C ARG A 103 -27.86 -5.57 -9.98
N ASP A 104 -29.07 -5.97 -10.36
CA ASP A 104 -29.90 -6.93 -9.62
C ASP A 104 -29.47 -8.40 -9.89
N SER A 105 -28.56 -8.63 -10.84
CA SER A 105 -28.06 -9.97 -11.22
C SER A 105 -27.17 -10.60 -10.14
N ALA A 106 -27.16 -11.93 -10.06
CA ALA A 106 -26.30 -12.66 -9.14
C ALA A 106 -24.81 -12.45 -9.48
N GLU A 107 -24.50 -12.31 -10.76
CA GLU A 107 -23.17 -12.08 -11.31
C GLU A 107 -22.60 -10.73 -10.83
N TYR A 108 -23.40 -9.67 -10.80
CA TYR A 108 -22.99 -8.38 -10.26
C TYR A 108 -22.71 -8.45 -8.75
N GLN A 109 -23.57 -9.13 -7.99
CA GLN A 109 -23.39 -9.29 -6.55
C GLN A 109 -22.12 -10.09 -6.25
N GLN A 110 -21.92 -11.22 -6.95
CA GLN A 110 -20.72 -12.04 -6.82
C GLN A 110 -19.46 -11.26 -7.19
N MET A 111 -19.45 -10.57 -8.34
CA MET A 111 -18.31 -9.77 -8.78
C MET A 111 -17.95 -8.69 -7.74
N THR A 112 -18.96 -7.99 -7.20
CA THR A 112 -18.77 -6.94 -6.19
C THR A 112 -18.18 -7.50 -4.90
N GLU A 113 -18.71 -8.63 -4.42
CA GLU A 113 -18.23 -9.29 -3.22
C GLU A 113 -16.80 -9.80 -3.38
N THR A 114 -16.49 -10.48 -4.50
CA THR A 114 -15.13 -10.93 -4.80
C THR A 114 -14.15 -9.76 -4.83
N LEU A 115 -14.49 -8.68 -5.55
CA LEU A 115 -13.62 -7.52 -5.65
C LEU A 115 -13.38 -6.86 -4.29
N LYS A 116 -14.43 -6.73 -3.47
CA LYS A 116 -14.33 -6.20 -2.11
C LYS A 116 -13.39 -7.04 -1.25
N ASN A 117 -13.56 -8.36 -1.24
CA ASN A 117 -12.75 -9.26 -0.42
C ASN A 117 -11.28 -9.24 -0.86
N SER A 118 -11.01 -9.31 -2.16
CA SER A 118 -9.63 -9.24 -2.67
C SER A 118 -8.98 -7.89 -2.40
N MET A 119 -9.73 -6.78 -2.44
CA MET A 119 -9.22 -5.46 -2.04
C MET A 119 -8.80 -5.43 -0.57
N ILE A 120 -9.64 -5.98 0.32
CA ILE A 120 -9.34 -6.07 1.75
C ILE A 120 -8.04 -6.86 1.95
N THR A 121 -7.93 -8.05 1.36
CA THR A 121 -6.73 -8.89 1.46
C THR A 121 -5.48 -8.19 0.90
N ALA A 122 -5.62 -7.46 -0.22
CA ALA A 122 -4.51 -6.70 -0.79
C ALA A 122 -4.02 -5.59 0.15
N VAL A 123 -4.94 -4.85 0.78
CA VAL A 123 -4.63 -3.80 1.77
C VAL A 123 -3.97 -4.42 3.02
N GLU A 124 -4.54 -5.48 3.58
CA GLU A 124 -3.97 -6.19 4.73
C GLU A 124 -2.54 -6.68 4.44
N SER A 125 -2.31 -7.24 3.25
CA SER A 125 -0.98 -7.67 2.81
C SER A 125 0.00 -6.49 2.68
N LEU A 126 -0.46 -5.32 2.24
CA LEU A 126 0.38 -4.11 2.18
C LEU A 126 0.73 -3.59 3.58
N ILE A 127 -0.20 -3.62 4.52
CA ILE A 127 0.02 -3.26 5.94
C ILE A 127 1.05 -4.20 6.56
N ASN A 128 0.85 -5.52 6.45
CA ASN A 128 1.77 -6.51 7.01
C ASN A 128 3.19 -6.34 6.45
N LYS A 129 3.34 -6.18 5.13
CA LYS A 129 4.65 -5.93 4.48
C LYS A 129 5.30 -4.63 4.95
N PHE A 130 4.51 -3.60 5.28
CA PHE A 130 5.01 -2.34 5.81
C PHE A 130 5.52 -2.52 7.25
N GLU A 131 4.73 -3.16 8.11
CA GLU A 131 5.08 -3.44 9.52
C GLU A 131 6.34 -4.33 9.65
N GLU A 132 6.40 -5.42 8.88
CA GLU A 132 7.60 -6.29 8.80
C GLU A 132 8.84 -5.51 8.35
N GLY A 133 8.66 -4.56 7.43
CA GLY A 133 9.72 -3.70 6.92
C GLY A 133 10.23 -2.72 7.98
N GLN A 134 9.35 -2.21 8.84
CA GLN A 134 9.72 -1.32 9.95
C GLN A 134 10.46 -2.08 11.05
N MET A 135 9.98 -3.26 11.44
CA MET A 135 10.62 -4.14 12.41
C MET A 135 12.06 -4.49 12.01
N ARG A 136 12.30 -4.86 10.74
CA ARG A 136 13.65 -5.16 10.22
C ARG A 136 14.59 -3.95 10.22
N LYS A 137 14.06 -2.74 9.98
CA LYS A 137 14.86 -1.51 10.07
C LYS A 137 15.24 -1.22 11.52
N GLU A 138 14.31 -1.38 12.45
CA GLU A 138 14.57 -1.19 13.88
C GLU A 138 15.61 -2.18 14.42
N GLU A 139 15.54 -3.45 14.02
CA GLU A 139 16.53 -4.47 14.36
C GLU A 139 17.92 -4.12 13.84
N MET A 140 18.05 -3.75 12.57
CA MET A 140 19.32 -3.33 11.98
C MET A 140 19.89 -2.06 12.65
N HIS A 141 19.02 -1.14 13.09
CA HIS A 141 19.45 0.05 13.85
C HIS A 141 19.98 -0.32 15.25
N ARG A 142 19.34 -1.28 15.95
CA ARG A 142 19.84 -1.80 17.24
C ARG A 142 21.18 -2.51 17.08
N GLU A 143 21.36 -3.34 16.07
CA GLU A 143 22.62 -4.04 15.82
C GLU A 143 23.79 -3.09 15.50
N LYS A 144 23.53 -2.03 14.72
CA LYS A 144 24.53 -0.98 14.43
C LYS A 144 24.93 -0.19 15.67
N GLN A 145 23.98 0.17 16.52
CA GLN A 145 24.28 0.84 17.80
C GLN A 145 25.05 -0.09 18.76
N HIS A 146 24.67 -1.37 18.83
CA HIS A 146 25.35 -2.34 19.68
C HIS A 146 26.80 -2.58 19.20
N SER A 147 27.01 -2.71 17.90
CA SER A 147 28.35 -2.92 17.30
C SER A 147 29.27 -1.71 17.48
N GLN A 148 28.75 -0.48 17.38
CA GLN A 148 29.53 0.74 17.69
C GLN A 148 29.88 0.86 19.17
N SER A 149 29.00 0.42 20.09
CA SER A 149 29.31 0.41 21.53
C SER A 149 30.28 -0.71 21.95
N ASN A 150 30.31 -1.82 21.22
CA ASN A 150 31.11 -2.99 21.58
C ASN A 150 32.51 -2.99 20.92
N SER A 151 32.77 -2.12 19.95
CA SER A 151 34.11 -1.95 19.35
C SER A 151 35.05 -1.08 20.19
N GLN A 152 34.62 -0.62 21.37
CA GLN A 152 35.41 0.22 22.27
C GLN A 152 36.06 -0.58 23.41
N TYR A 153 36.01 -1.91 23.35
CA TYR A 153 36.50 -2.81 24.39
C TYR A 153 37.27 -4.03 23.87
N THR A 154 38.13 -3.90 22.86
CA THR A 154 39.15 -4.93 22.58
C THR A 154 40.42 -4.34 21.94
N ASP A 155 41.17 -3.55 22.67
CA ASP A 155 42.64 -3.50 22.49
C ASP A 155 43.29 -2.86 23.73
N ASN A 156 43.68 -3.67 24.69
CA ASN A 156 44.66 -3.27 25.71
C ASN A 156 45.39 -4.54 26.18
N CYS A 157 46.15 -5.12 25.26
CA CYS A 157 47.30 -5.93 25.64
C CYS A 157 48.46 -4.99 25.99
N SER A 158 48.49 -4.48 27.22
CA SER A 158 49.69 -3.81 27.76
C SER A 158 50.06 -4.45 29.09
N ASP A 159 50.85 -5.51 28.99
CA ASP A 159 51.54 -6.16 30.09
C ASP A 159 52.68 -5.23 30.55
N SER A 160 52.56 -4.62 31.72
CA SER A 160 53.63 -3.82 32.32
C SER A 160 53.52 -3.91 33.83
N ASP A 161 54.11 -4.99 34.33
CA ASP A 161 54.35 -5.30 35.73
C ASP A 161 55.50 -4.39 36.24
N SER A 162 55.24 -3.51 37.20
CA SER A 162 56.30 -2.84 37.98
C SER A 162 55.78 -2.38 39.34
N SER A 163 56.19 -3.14 40.34
CA SER A 163 55.80 -3.09 41.74
C SER A 163 56.44 -1.93 42.50
N PHE A 164 55.63 -1.33 43.37
CA PHE A 164 55.98 -0.28 44.32
C PHE A 164 56.95 -0.81 45.38
N ASN A 165 58.14 -0.22 45.50
CA ASN A 165 58.87 -0.27 46.77
C ASN A 165 59.70 0.99 47.05
N GLN A 166 59.55 1.39 48.31
CA GLN A 166 59.98 2.57 49.05
C GLN A 166 61.43 2.47 49.51
N VAL A 167 62.34 3.41 49.15
CA VAL A 167 63.54 3.72 49.96
C VAL A 167 64.02 5.19 49.76
N ARG A 168 63.82 5.97 50.82
CA ARG A 168 64.68 7.00 51.47
C ARG A 168 65.85 7.72 50.76
N ASP A 169 65.86 9.03 51.05
CA ASP A 169 66.97 9.89 51.52
C ASP A 169 68.01 10.50 50.56
N ASN A 170 68.06 11.84 50.68
CA ASN A 170 69.21 12.77 50.62
C ASN A 170 70.10 12.80 49.37
N ASN A 171 70.13 13.96 48.68
CA ASN A 171 71.25 14.89 48.84
C ASN A 171 70.98 16.26 48.19
N THR A 172 71.48 17.29 48.86
CA THR A 172 71.56 18.69 48.45
C THR A 172 72.49 18.93 47.26
N HIS A 173 72.16 19.85 46.35
CA HIS A 173 73.13 20.87 45.91
C HIS A 173 72.49 22.10 45.25
N THR A 174 73.07 23.23 45.64
CA THR A 174 72.86 24.64 45.34
C THR A 174 73.24 25.09 43.93
N LEU A 175 72.55 26.10 43.36
CA LEU A 175 73.07 27.41 42.82
C LEU A 175 71.97 28.06 41.94
N SER A 176 71.32 29.16 42.33
CA SER A 176 71.70 30.59 42.26
C SER A 176 71.69 31.25 40.87
N LYS A 177 70.78 32.24 40.74
CA LYS A 177 70.85 33.53 40.00
C LYS A 177 71.06 33.45 38.47
N LYS A 178 70.30 34.18 37.65
CA LYS A 178 69.88 35.58 37.76
C LYS A 178 68.71 35.85 36.82
#